data_AF-A0A2S6SAP8-F1
#
_entry.id   AF-A0A2S6SAP8-F1
#
_cell.length_a   1.000
_cell.length_b   1.000
_cell.length_c   1.000
_cell.angle_alpha   90.00
_cell.angle_beta   90.00
_cell.angle_gamma   90.00
#
_symmetry.space_group_name_H-M   'P 1'
#
loop_
_entity.id
_entity.type
_entity.pdbx_description
1 polymer ?
#
loop_
_entity_poly.entity_id
_entity_poly.type
_entity_poly.pdbx_seq_one_letter_code
_entity_poly.pdbx_strand_id
1 'polypeptide(L)'
;MSSFVNEIIPFSFLFVLLILYLATKKAPKINNESEKEITTYKDSRVFLENAEQKLIALRDLYKQDLIDSEIYLKKTDDIANSIARKIGKEISEIAFEKKNDIYNQLKVNIVKKVSKKKDNDKSNDLDLLISAVDKRIEVGFDNEKN
;
A
#
# COMPACT_ATOMS: atom_id res chain seq x y z
N MET A 1 -9.12 56.66 16.06
CA MET A 1 -10.02 55.52 15.82
C MET A 1 -10.53 55.42 14.37
N SER A 2 -10.38 56.44 13.52
CA SER A 2 -10.85 56.42 12.12
C SER A 2 -9.93 55.68 11.13
N SER A 3 -8.65 55.47 11.44
CA SER A 3 -7.70 54.78 10.55
C SER A 3 -7.99 53.28 10.42
N PHE A 4 -8.28 52.60 11.53
CA PHE A 4 -8.59 51.17 11.55
C PHE A 4 -9.84 50.82 10.73
N VAL A 5 -10.87 51.66 10.79
CA VAL A 5 -12.11 51.45 10.03
C VAL A 5 -11.84 51.55 8.53
N ASN A 6 -11.04 52.53 8.10
CA ASN A 6 -10.67 52.70 6.70
C ASN A 6 -9.74 51.59 6.17
N GLU A 7 -8.95 50.95 7.03
CA GLU A 7 -8.13 49.80 6.67
C GLU A 7 -8.95 48.50 6.56
N ILE A 8 -9.95 48.30 7.42
CA ILE A 8 -10.75 47.06 7.46
C ILE A 8 -11.82 47.01 6.37
N ILE A 9 -12.44 48.14 6.04
CA ILE A 9 -13.48 48.25 4.99
C ILE A 9 -13.07 47.57 3.67
N PRO A 10 -11.89 47.84 3.07
CA PRO A 10 -11.52 47.22 1.79
C PRO A 10 -11.33 45.70 1.90
N PHE A 11 -10.82 45.18 3.01
CA PHE A 11 -10.68 43.72 3.21
C PHE A 11 -12.04 43.03 3.40
N SER A 12 -12.93 43.63 4.18
CA SER A 12 -14.30 43.12 4.33
C SER A 12 -15.07 43.17 3.01
N PHE A 13 -14.90 44.23 2.22
CA PHE A 13 -15.52 44.34 0.90
C PHE A 13 -15.01 43.26 -0.05
N LEU A 14 -13.70 43.01 -0.07
CA LEU A 14 -13.09 41.95 -0.86
C LEU A 14 -13.58 40.57 -0.43
N PHE A 15 -13.73 40.32 0.87
CA PHE A 15 -14.28 39.08 1.41
C PHE A 15 -15.73 38.83 0.97
N VAL A 16 -16.58 39.85 1.04
CA VAL A 16 -17.96 39.76 0.55
C VAL A 16 -17.99 39.48 -0.96
N LEU A 17 -17.14 40.14 -1.74
CA LEU A 17 -17.00 39.91 -3.18
C LEU A 17 -16.56 38.46 -3.48
N LEU A 18 -15.70 37.88 -2.64
CA LEU A 18 -15.22 36.51 -2.75
C LEU A 18 -16.32 35.49 -2.44
N ILE A 19 -17.14 35.73 -1.42
CA ILE A 19 -18.33 34.93 -1.11
C ILE A 19 -19.32 35.00 -2.28
N LEU A 20 -19.58 36.19 -2.80
CA LEU A 20 -20.53 36.42 -3.89
C LEU A 20 -20.03 35.76 -5.18
N TYR A 21 -18.73 35.86 -5.46
CA TYR A 21 -18.09 35.14 -6.55
C TYR A 21 -18.23 33.61 -6.40
N LEU A 22 -18.00 33.07 -5.20
CA LEU A 22 -18.21 31.65 -4.91
C LEU A 22 -19.66 31.23 -5.10
N ALA A 23 -20.61 32.07 -4.70
CA ALA A 23 -22.04 31.83 -4.87
C ALA A 23 -22.47 31.85 -6.33
N THR A 24 -21.85 32.68 -7.18
CA THR A 24 -22.11 32.72 -8.63
C THR A 24 -21.46 31.57 -9.39
N LYS A 25 -20.44 30.92 -8.82
CA LYS A 25 -19.90 29.69 -9.39
C LYS A 25 -20.98 28.61 -9.31
N LYS A 26 -21.50 28.23 -10.47
CA LYS A 26 -22.33 27.02 -10.60
C LYS A 26 -21.59 25.89 -9.90
N ALA A 27 -22.21 25.28 -8.90
CA ALA A 27 -21.65 24.12 -8.24
C ALA A 27 -21.20 23.15 -9.32
N PRO A 28 -19.94 22.67 -9.31
CA PRO A 28 -19.52 21.66 -10.26
C PRO A 28 -20.56 20.54 -10.15
N LYS A 29 -21.12 20.11 -11.28
CA LYS A 29 -21.96 18.90 -11.30
C LYS A 29 -21.13 17.86 -10.59
N ILE A 30 -21.57 17.45 -9.40
CA ILE A 30 -21.04 16.28 -8.73
C ILE A 30 -21.48 15.16 -9.65
N ASN A 31 -20.64 14.86 -10.63
CA ASN A 31 -20.74 13.60 -11.33
C ASN A 31 -20.57 12.60 -10.19
N ASN A 32 -21.65 11.92 -9.85
CA ASN A 32 -21.57 10.67 -9.13
C ASN A 32 -20.78 9.75 -10.05
N GLU A 33 -19.45 9.90 -10.07
CA GLU A 33 -18.58 8.84 -10.53
C GLU A 33 -19.01 7.65 -9.69
N SER A 34 -19.69 6.72 -10.35
CA SER A 34 -20.04 5.43 -9.79
C SER A 34 -18.86 4.98 -8.97
N GLU A 35 -19.07 4.79 -7.66
CA GLU A 35 -18.04 4.42 -6.70
C GLU A 35 -17.17 3.36 -7.36
N LYS A 36 -15.93 3.71 -7.74
CA LYS A 36 -15.01 2.73 -8.29
C LYS A 36 -14.91 1.62 -7.27
N GLU A 37 -15.35 0.42 -7.66
CA GLU A 37 -15.17 -0.77 -6.86
C GLU A 37 -13.68 -0.88 -6.53
N ILE A 38 -13.40 -1.03 -5.24
CA ILE A 38 -12.03 -1.19 -4.76
C ILE A 38 -11.63 -2.60 -5.17
N THR A 39 -10.90 -2.73 -6.26
CA THR A 39 -10.54 -4.05 -6.79
C THR A 39 -9.14 -4.50 -6.35
N THR A 40 -8.36 -3.58 -5.76
CA THR A 40 -6.95 -3.81 -5.45
C THR A 40 -6.58 -3.24 -4.08
N TYR A 41 -5.69 -3.90 -3.35
CA TYR A 41 -5.12 -3.45 -2.06
C TYR A 41 -4.62 -1.99 -2.08
N LYS A 42 -4.06 -1.54 -3.22
CA LYS A 42 -3.58 -0.17 -3.40
C LYS A 42 -4.74 0.85 -3.34
N ASP A 43 -5.89 0.49 -3.89
CA ASP A 43 -7.08 1.35 -3.89
C ASP A 43 -7.71 1.39 -2.50
N SER A 44 -7.69 0.27 -1.75
CA SER A 44 -8.14 0.23 -0.35
C SER A 44 -7.28 1.13 0.54
N ARG A 45 -5.96 1.15 0.31
CA ARG A 45 -5.03 2.03 1.03
C ARG A 45 -5.32 3.51 0.76
N VAL A 46 -5.44 3.90 -0.52
CA VAL A 46 -5.75 5.29 -0.89
C VAL A 46 -7.11 5.73 -0.33
N PHE A 47 -8.09 4.83 -0.34
CA PHE A 47 -9.40 5.10 0.27
C PHE A 47 -9.30 5.33 1.78
N LEU A 48 -8.54 4.52 2.51
CA LEU A 48 -8.31 4.67 3.95
C LEU A 48 -7.57 5.96 4.29
N GLU A 49 -6.50 6.30 3.55
CA GLU A 49 -5.76 7.56 3.72
C GLU A 49 -6.69 8.77 3.50
N ASN A 50 -7.57 8.71 2.49
CA ASN A 50 -8.57 9.75 2.27
C ASN A 50 -9.62 9.83 3.38
N ALA A 51 -10.04 8.70 3.94
CA ALA A 51 -10.99 8.68 5.06
C ALA A 51 -10.37 9.26 6.33
N GLU A 52 -9.10 8.97 6.61
CA GLU A 52 -8.34 9.56 7.71
C GLU A 52 -8.26 11.09 7.58
N GLN A 53 -7.90 11.60 6.41
CA GLN A 53 -7.84 13.04 6.18
C GLN A 53 -9.20 13.72 6.41
N LYS A 54 -10.30 13.09 5.98
CA LYS A 54 -11.66 13.59 6.23
C LYS A 54 -12.00 13.64 7.71
N LEU A 55 -11.60 12.63 8.50
CA LEU A 55 -11.81 12.62 9.95
C LEU A 55 -10.98 13.69 10.65
N ILE A 56 -9.73 13.90 10.22
CA ILE A 56 -8.89 14.98 10.74
C ILE A 56 -9.53 16.34 10.47
N ALA A 57 -9.96 16.60 9.24
CA ALA A 57 -10.64 17.84 8.89
C ALA A 57 -11.94 18.03 9.69
N LEU A 58 -12.72 16.97 9.86
CA LEU A 58 -13.97 17.00 10.64
C LEU A 58 -13.70 17.32 12.12
N ARG A 59 -12.65 16.75 12.70
CA ARG A 59 -12.20 17.06 14.06
C ARG A 59 -11.75 18.51 14.19
N ASP A 60 -11.03 19.02 13.20
CA ASP A 60 -10.53 20.39 13.22
C ASP A 60 -11.68 21.41 13.06
N LEU A 61 -12.69 21.12 12.25
CA LEU A 61 -13.94 21.88 12.15
C LEU A 61 -14.67 21.95 13.50
N TYR A 62 -14.77 20.80 14.20
CA TYR A 62 -15.39 20.75 15.51
C TYR A 62 -14.60 21.55 16.55
N LYS A 63 -13.27 21.44 16.56
CA LYS A 63 -12.40 22.23 17.46
C LYS A 63 -12.45 23.74 17.23
N GLN A 64 -12.79 24.17 16.03
CA GLN A 64 -12.96 25.58 15.68
C GLN A 64 -14.39 26.09 15.97
N ASP A 65 -15.23 25.27 16.63
CA ASP A 65 -16.65 25.55 16.88
C ASP A 65 -17.43 25.91 15.60
N LEU A 66 -16.99 25.40 14.44
CA LEU A 66 -17.65 25.62 13.15
C LEU A 66 -18.79 24.62 12.90
N ILE A 67 -18.84 23.53 13.67
CA ILE A 67 -19.87 22.49 13.60
C ILE A 67 -20.24 22.01 15.00
N ASP A 68 -21.52 21.66 15.19
CA ASP A 68 -22.01 21.12 16.44
C ASP A 68 -21.60 19.66 16.66
N SER A 69 -21.66 19.23 17.94
CA SER A 69 -21.36 17.85 18.34
C SER A 69 -22.25 16.82 17.64
N GLU A 70 -23.51 17.17 17.38
CA GLU A 70 -24.45 16.31 16.64
C GLU A 70 -23.99 16.08 15.20
N ILE A 71 -23.56 17.15 14.52
CA ILE A 71 -23.06 17.09 13.13
C ILE A 71 -21.74 16.31 13.09
N TYR A 72 -20.88 16.52 14.08
CA TYR A 72 -19.63 15.79 14.22
C TYR A 72 -19.86 14.28 14.35
N LEU A 73 -20.75 13.85 15.25
CA LEU A 73 -21.09 12.43 15.45
C LEU A 73 -21.69 11.83 14.18
N LYS A 74 -22.71 12.47 13.60
CA LYS A 74 -23.38 11.99 12.40
C LYS A 74 -22.42 11.80 11.23
N LYS A 75 -21.54 12.77 10.97
CA LYS A 75 -20.56 12.68 9.88
C LYS A 75 -19.48 11.64 10.15
N THR A 76 -19.12 11.44 11.42
CA THR A 76 -18.18 10.38 11.81
C THR A 76 -18.81 9.01 11.54
N ASP A 77 -20.08 8.82 11.88
CA ASP A 77 -20.83 7.59 11.61
C ASP A 77 -20.97 7.33 10.09
N ASP A 78 -21.23 8.36 9.29
CA ASP A 78 -21.28 8.25 7.83
C ASP A 78 -19.95 7.74 7.25
N ILE A 79 -18.82 8.24 7.76
CA ILE A 79 -17.48 7.80 7.34
C ILE A 79 -17.24 6.35 7.78
N ALA A 80 -17.60 6.00 9.03
CA ALA A 80 -17.47 4.64 9.55
C ALA A 80 -18.30 3.63 8.73
N ASN A 81 -19.53 4.00 8.36
CA ASN A 81 -20.40 3.20 7.51
C ASN A 81 -19.84 3.05 6.09
N SER A 82 -19.24 4.11 5.53
CA SER A 82 -18.58 4.04 4.23
C SER A 82 -17.39 3.08 4.24
N ILE A 83 -16.56 3.13 5.30
CA ILE A 83 -15.46 2.20 5.53
C ILE A 83 -15.99 0.78 5.66
N ALA A 84 -16.99 0.55 6.51
CA ALA A 84 -17.56 -0.78 6.73
C ALA A 84 -18.13 -1.39 5.44
N ARG A 85 -18.80 -0.60 4.59
CA ARG A 85 -19.35 -1.08 3.32
C ARG A 85 -18.28 -1.41 2.30
N LYS A 86 -17.22 -0.61 2.21
CA LYS A 86 -16.15 -0.77 1.22
C LYS A 86 -15.08 -1.77 1.61
N ILE A 87 -14.79 -1.90 2.91
CA ILE A 87 -13.68 -2.70 3.42
C ILE A 87 -14.16 -3.93 4.18
N GLY A 88 -15.37 -3.89 4.76
CA GLY A 88 -15.92 -4.99 5.56
C GLY A 88 -16.18 -6.28 4.77
N LYS A 89 -16.22 -6.23 3.43
CA LYS A 89 -16.24 -7.42 2.56
C LYS A 89 -14.82 -7.92 2.19
N GLU A 90 -13.82 -7.05 2.15
CA GLU A 90 -12.52 -7.31 1.52
C GLU A 90 -11.38 -7.60 2.50
N ILE A 91 -11.50 -7.27 3.80
CA ILE A 91 -10.43 -7.54 4.79
C ILE A 91 -10.05 -9.03 4.84
N SER A 92 -11.04 -9.93 4.77
CA SER A 92 -10.78 -11.37 4.78
C SER A 92 -10.11 -11.85 3.49
N GLU A 93 -10.48 -11.29 2.34
CA GLU A 93 -9.92 -11.66 1.04
C GLU A 93 -8.51 -11.09 0.84
N ILE A 94 -8.27 -9.83 1.19
CA ILE A 94 -6.96 -9.18 1.15
C ILE A 94 -5.97 -9.86 2.11
N ALA A 95 -6.42 -10.24 3.31
CA ALA A 95 -5.59 -11.02 4.24
C ALA A 95 -5.24 -12.40 3.69
N PHE A 96 -6.17 -13.02 2.94
CA PHE A 96 -5.96 -14.31 2.29
C PHE A 96 -5.00 -14.21 1.11
N GLU A 97 -5.13 -13.18 0.27
CA GLU A 97 -4.20 -12.92 -0.85
C GLU A 97 -2.77 -12.68 -0.37
N LYS A 98 -2.59 -11.86 0.66
CA LYS A 98 -1.26 -11.60 1.26
C LYS A 98 -0.65 -12.87 1.83
N LYS A 99 -1.47 -13.74 2.45
CA LYS A 99 -1.02 -15.04 2.95
C LYS A 99 -0.59 -15.97 1.82
N ASN A 100 -1.31 -15.97 0.70
CA ASN A 100 -1.00 -16.80 -0.46
C ASN A 100 0.28 -16.35 -1.18
N ASP A 101 0.50 -15.03 -1.32
CA ASP A 101 1.73 -14.49 -1.91
C ASP A 101 2.96 -14.81 -1.05
N ILE A 102 2.87 -14.61 0.27
CA ILE A 102 3.94 -15.00 1.21
C ILE A 102 4.19 -16.51 1.14
N TYR A 103 3.15 -17.34 1.09
CA TYR A 103 3.28 -18.79 0.98
C TYR A 103 3.95 -19.21 -0.33
N ASN A 104 3.57 -18.61 -1.45
CA ASN A 104 4.15 -18.88 -2.76
C ASN A 104 5.60 -18.44 -2.83
N GLN A 105 5.94 -17.26 -2.31
CA GLN A 105 7.33 -16.80 -2.20
C GLN A 105 8.15 -17.73 -1.31
N LEU A 106 7.60 -18.19 -0.19
CA LEU A 106 8.29 -19.13 0.69
C LEU A 106 8.51 -20.48 0.02
N LYS A 107 7.48 -21.02 -0.67
CA LYS A 107 7.56 -22.26 -1.45
C LYS A 107 8.63 -22.15 -2.55
N VAL A 108 8.65 -21.06 -3.31
CA VAL A 108 9.65 -20.81 -4.36
C VAL A 108 11.05 -20.72 -3.76
N ASN A 109 11.22 -20.02 -2.64
CA ASN A 109 12.52 -19.91 -1.97
C ASN A 109 13.01 -21.25 -1.40
N ILE A 110 12.12 -22.07 -0.83
CA ILE A 110 12.44 -23.42 -0.35
C ILE A 110 12.87 -24.30 -1.52
N VAL A 111 12.07 -24.37 -2.59
CA VAL A 111 12.40 -25.17 -3.79
C VAL A 111 13.73 -24.71 -4.38
N LYS A 112 13.95 -23.40 -4.52
CA LYS A 112 15.21 -22.84 -5.04
C LYS A 112 16.41 -23.23 -4.16
N LYS A 113 16.25 -23.20 -2.83
CA LYS A 113 17.31 -23.60 -1.88
C LYS A 113 17.59 -25.11 -1.92
N VAL A 114 16.56 -25.94 -2.07
CA VAL A 114 16.69 -27.41 -2.19
C VAL A 114 17.34 -27.80 -3.51
N SER A 115 16.92 -27.21 -4.64
CA SER A 115 17.53 -27.45 -5.95
C SER A 115 19.01 -27.04 -5.97
N LYS A 116 19.35 -25.89 -5.36
CA LYS A 116 20.74 -25.45 -5.24
C LYS A 116 21.60 -26.39 -4.37
N LYS A 117 21.01 -27.04 -3.36
CA LYS A 117 21.70 -28.05 -2.55
C LYS A 117 21.96 -29.33 -3.36
N LYS A 118 21.02 -29.73 -4.22
CA LYS A 118 21.12 -30.93 -5.06
C LYS A 118 22.15 -30.79 -6.20
N ASP A 119 22.36 -29.59 -6.73
CA ASP A 119 23.40 -29.32 -7.73
C ASP A 119 24.83 -29.31 -7.16
N ASN A 120 24.99 -29.01 -5.86
CA ASN A 120 26.28 -29.11 -5.16
C ASN A 120 26.63 -30.53 -4.71
N ASP A 121 25.67 -31.47 -4.79
CA ASP A 121 25.83 -32.88 -4.41
C ASP A 121 25.91 -33.77 -5.67
N LYS A 122 26.42 -33.19 -6.77
CA LYS A 122 26.83 -33.99 -7.94
C LYS A 122 28.08 -34.75 -7.54
N SER A 123 27.88 -36.04 -7.34
CA SER A 123 28.75 -37.22 -7.23
C SER A 123 30.04 -37.28 -8.06
N ASN A 124 30.53 -36.17 -8.60
CA ASN A 124 31.73 -36.13 -9.44
C ASN A 124 33.02 -36.39 -8.65
N ASP A 125 33.02 -36.24 -7.33
CA ASP A 125 34.26 -36.37 -6.54
C ASP A 125 34.70 -37.82 -6.36
N LEU A 126 33.75 -38.77 -6.23
CA LEU A 126 34.08 -40.19 -6.10
C LEU A 126 34.58 -40.79 -7.42
N ASP A 127 33.95 -40.46 -8.55
CA ASP A 127 34.40 -40.92 -9.86
C ASP A 127 35.74 -40.26 -10.28
N LEU A 128 35.98 -39.00 -9.87
CA LEU A 128 37.29 -38.36 -10.00
C LEU A 128 38.36 -39.03 -9.13
N LEU A 129 38.03 -39.43 -7.90
CA LEU A 129 38.95 -40.15 -7.02
C LEU A 129 39.26 -41.55 -7.57
N ILE A 130 38.26 -42.27 -8.08
CA ILE A 130 38.45 -43.59 -8.70
C ILE A 130 39.32 -43.47 -9.95
N SER A 131 39.01 -42.53 -10.84
CA SER A 131 39.81 -42.31 -12.05
C SER A 131 41.24 -41.83 -11.77
N ALA A 132 41.45 -41.04 -10.70
CA ALA A 132 42.78 -40.62 -10.27
C ALA A 132 43.61 -41.79 -9.70
N VAL A 133 42.96 -42.74 -9.02
CA VAL A 133 43.59 -43.98 -8.52
C VAL A 133 43.95 -44.90 -9.69
N ASP A 134 43.04 -45.14 -10.62
CA ASP A 134 43.29 -45.98 -11.80
C ASP A 134 44.46 -45.45 -12.62
N LYS A 135 44.50 -44.14 -12.85
CA LYS A 135 45.60 -43.48 -13.57
C LYS A 135 46.94 -43.61 -12.84
N ARG A 136 46.95 -43.60 -11.51
CA ARG A 136 48.18 -43.80 -10.72
C ARG A 136 48.65 -45.25 -10.76
N ILE A 137 47.72 -46.21 -10.79
CA ILE A 137 48.03 -47.63 -10.92
C ILE A 137 48.65 -47.91 -12.30
N GLU A 138 48.07 -47.35 -13.37
CA GLU A 138 48.55 -47.49 -14.74
C GLU A 138 49.99 -46.96 -14.90
N VAL A 139 50.26 -45.74 -14.41
CA VAL A 139 51.62 -45.15 -14.43
C VAL A 139 52.62 -45.93 -13.55
N GLY A 140 52.15 -46.61 -12.50
CA GLY A 140 52.98 -47.49 -11.66
C GLY A 140 53.47 -48.72 -12.41
N PHE A 141 52.62 -49.33 -13.25
CA PHE A 141 52.97 -50.50 -14.05
C PHE A 141 53.87 -50.19 -15.25
N ASP A 142 53.77 -48.99 -15.82
CA ASP A 142 54.61 -48.57 -16.94
C ASP A 142 56.06 -48.26 -16.53
N ASN A 143 56.30 -47.88 -15.27
CA ASN A 143 57.65 -47.61 -14.74
C ASN A 143 58.40 -48.87 -14.27
N GLU A 144 57.77 -50.04 -14.20
CA GLU A 144 58.42 -51.32 -13.87
C GLU A 144 58.81 -52.13 -15.12
N LYS A 145 58.45 -51.68 -16.32
CA LYS A 145 58.75 -52.35 -17.61
C LYS A 145 59.88 -51.72 -18.43
N ASN A 146 60.59 -50.73 -17.89
CA ASN A 146 61.84 -50.18 -18.47
C ASN A 146 63.04 -50.52 -17.59
#